data_AF-A0A2S6FQ38-F1
#
_entry.id   AF-A0A2S6FQ38-F1
#
_cell.length_a   1.000
_cell.length_b   1.000
_cell.length_c   1.000
_cell.angle_alpha   90.00
_cell.angle_beta   90.00
_cell.angle_gamma   90.00
#
_symmetry.space_group_name_H-M   'P 1'
#
loop_
_entity.id
_entity.type
_entity.pdbx_description
1 polymer ?
#
loop_
_entity_poly.entity_id
_entity_poly.type
_entity_poly.pdbx_seq_one_letter_code
_entity_poly.pdbx_strand_id
1 'polypeptide(L)'
;MKFSFIDSRQPSRRRVLRDAFTLALAASPVANLARAAEKNTEEVTFAAGPRPLVQYPQKRPLTLVTTRPPHLETPFSVFNEGAITPNDAFFVRYHLANFPTSIDPDSYRLTIKGLVDTPLSLSLGELKTLAEPVEVVAVNQCSGNSRGFSMPRVFGAQLGNGSMGNARWLGVSLKAVLEKAGVKAGAMQVTFRGLDKPVLPSTPEFIKALDISHAMDGEPMIAWSMNGTDLPFLNGYPIRLVVPGYFGTYWVKHLSEIEVVDRTYDGFFMAKGYRVPDNDCLCIAPGTTAANTQPISRLPVRSFITSVKHGDVLPLNQSLVLKGIAFDGGVGVNKVEVSIDGGATWRESTLGQDLGRFSFREWALPITFTRKGATQLMVRASNSAGETQPLQADWNPGGYRRHVVETRHVTVA
;
A
#
# COMPACT_ATOMS: atom_id res chain seq x y z
N MET A 1 -58.25 50.49 -54.52
CA MET A 1 -58.46 49.06 -54.23
C MET A 1 -57.29 48.58 -53.35
N LYS A 2 -57.59 48.28 -52.07
CA LYS A 2 -56.92 47.42 -51.07
C LYS A 2 -55.38 47.34 -50.91
N PHE A 3 -54.92 47.82 -49.73
CA PHE A 3 -53.89 47.36 -48.75
C PHE A 3 -52.86 46.24 -49.10
N SER A 4 -51.61 46.39 -48.62
CA SER A 4 -51.09 45.63 -47.45
C SER A 4 -49.67 46.04 -47.01
N PHE A 5 -49.41 45.89 -45.70
CA PHE A 5 -48.27 46.31 -44.86
C PHE A 5 -47.11 45.30 -44.76
N ILE A 6 -45.93 45.84 -44.38
CA ILE A 6 -44.84 45.35 -43.47
C ILE A 6 -44.75 43.84 -43.15
N ASP A 7 -43.54 43.25 -43.27
CA ASP A 7 -43.09 42.18 -42.35
C ASP A 7 -41.63 42.39 -41.93
N SER A 8 -41.45 42.72 -40.64
CA SER A 8 -40.19 42.77 -39.91
C SER A 8 -40.05 41.47 -39.11
N ARG A 9 -39.21 40.54 -39.55
CA ARG A 9 -38.95 39.30 -38.79
C ARG A 9 -37.90 39.54 -37.71
N GLN A 10 -38.40 39.78 -36.49
CA GLN A 10 -37.58 39.65 -35.28
C GLN A 10 -37.16 38.19 -35.06
N PRO A 11 -35.92 37.92 -34.63
CA PRO A 11 -35.51 36.60 -34.16
C PRO A 11 -36.32 36.24 -32.91
N SER A 12 -36.90 35.03 -32.87
CA SER A 12 -37.74 34.61 -31.75
C SER A 12 -36.92 34.56 -30.45
N ARG A 13 -37.48 35.14 -29.37
CA ARG A 13 -36.91 35.15 -28.01
C ARG A 13 -36.48 33.76 -27.52
N ARG A 14 -37.08 32.68 -28.04
CA ARG A 14 -36.72 31.29 -27.71
C ARG A 14 -35.37 30.83 -28.27
N ARG A 15 -34.86 31.43 -29.36
CA ARG A 15 -33.56 31.05 -29.94
C ARG A 15 -32.41 31.74 -29.19
N VAL A 16 -32.57 33.02 -28.88
CA VAL A 16 -31.59 33.81 -28.10
C VAL A 16 -31.43 33.26 -26.67
N LEU A 17 -32.52 32.84 -26.01
CA LEU A 17 -32.44 32.23 -24.68
C LEU A 17 -31.78 30.84 -24.70
N ARG A 18 -31.87 30.10 -25.80
CA ARG A 18 -31.27 28.77 -25.93
C ARG A 18 -29.76 28.85 -26.19
N ASP A 19 -29.34 29.85 -26.96
CA ASP A 19 -27.91 30.10 -27.25
C ASP A 19 -27.19 30.82 -26.09
N ALA A 20 -27.92 31.63 -25.30
CA ALA A 20 -27.38 32.23 -24.07
C ALA A 20 -27.19 31.20 -22.94
N PHE A 21 -28.06 30.18 -22.85
CA PHE A 21 -27.92 29.10 -21.86
C PHE A 21 -26.75 28.15 -22.16
N THR A 22 -26.46 27.90 -23.44
CA THR A 22 -25.33 27.04 -23.83
C THR A 22 -23.98 27.72 -23.64
N LEU A 23 -23.86 29.03 -23.85
CA LEU A 23 -22.63 29.77 -23.51
C LEU A 23 -22.43 29.96 -22.00
N ALA A 24 -23.50 30.16 -21.22
CA ALA A 24 -23.40 30.31 -19.77
C ALA A 24 -22.98 29.01 -19.06
N LEU A 25 -23.34 27.83 -19.60
CA LEU A 25 -22.88 26.54 -19.10
C LEU A 25 -21.39 26.28 -19.38
N ALA A 26 -20.85 26.79 -20.48
CA ALA A 26 -19.43 26.65 -20.82
C ALA A 26 -18.52 27.56 -19.97
N ALA A 27 -19.04 28.66 -19.43
CA ALA A 27 -18.31 29.62 -18.60
C ALA A 27 -18.70 29.58 -17.10
N SER A 28 -19.55 28.63 -16.69
CA SER A 28 -19.96 28.47 -15.30
C SER A 28 -18.77 28.00 -14.42
N PRO A 29 -18.59 28.57 -13.21
CA PRO A 29 -17.62 28.06 -12.23
C PRO A 29 -17.81 26.56 -11.94
N VAL A 30 -19.03 26.04 -12.13
CA VAL A 30 -19.38 24.63 -11.93
C VAL A 30 -18.82 23.73 -13.04
N ALA A 31 -18.77 24.20 -14.29
CA ALA A 31 -18.15 23.46 -15.39
C ALA A 31 -16.61 23.47 -15.29
N ASN A 32 -16.03 24.55 -14.76
CA ASN A 32 -14.61 24.59 -14.39
C ASN A 32 -14.30 23.72 -13.16
N LEU A 33 -15.23 23.58 -12.20
CA LEU A 33 -15.13 22.62 -11.09
C LEU A 33 -15.24 21.16 -11.57
N ALA A 34 -16.11 20.87 -12.54
CA ALA A 34 -16.22 19.54 -13.15
C ALA A 34 -14.98 19.19 -14.00
N ARG A 35 -14.45 20.14 -14.78
CA ARG A 35 -13.17 19.98 -15.52
C ARG A 35 -11.94 19.97 -14.61
N ALA A 36 -11.98 20.65 -13.47
CA ALA A 36 -10.94 20.57 -12.44
C ALA A 36 -11.02 19.24 -11.66
N ALA A 37 -12.21 18.66 -11.51
CA ALA A 37 -12.40 17.31 -10.98
C ALA A 37 -11.97 16.21 -11.97
N GLU A 38 -12.00 16.48 -13.28
CA GLU A 38 -11.46 15.59 -14.33
C GLU A 38 -9.94 15.74 -14.54
N LYS A 39 -9.30 16.80 -14.05
CA LYS A 39 -7.84 16.98 -14.14
C LYS A 39 -7.15 16.38 -12.92
N ASN A 40 -6.40 15.30 -13.13
CA ASN A 40 -5.48 14.64 -12.21
C ASN A 40 -6.12 13.91 -11.01
N THR A 41 -6.87 12.85 -11.28
CA THR A 41 -7.44 11.98 -10.23
C THR A 41 -6.46 10.98 -9.60
N GLU A 42 -5.17 11.00 -9.98
CA GLU A 42 -4.15 10.08 -9.44
C GLU A 42 -2.92 10.69 -8.78
N GLU A 43 -2.65 11.97 -9.00
CA GLU A 43 -1.91 12.68 -7.98
C GLU A 43 -2.92 12.90 -6.87
N VAL A 44 -2.68 12.34 -5.68
CA VAL A 44 -3.45 12.78 -4.53
C VAL A 44 -3.27 14.30 -4.49
N THR A 45 -4.32 15.04 -4.85
CA THR A 45 -4.34 16.48 -4.68
C THR A 45 -4.42 16.69 -3.18
N PHE A 46 -3.26 16.66 -2.55
CA PHE A 46 -3.13 17.07 -1.17
C PHE A 46 -3.53 18.54 -1.15
N ALA A 47 -4.34 18.95 -0.16
CA ALA A 47 -4.71 20.36 -0.01
C ALA A 47 -3.48 21.30 0.06
N ALA A 48 -2.29 20.75 0.30
CA ALA A 48 -0.99 21.43 0.36
C ALA A 48 -0.13 21.32 -0.93
N GLY A 49 -0.63 20.75 -2.03
CA GLY A 49 0.14 20.59 -3.28
C GLY A 49 1.08 19.37 -3.32
N PRO A 50 1.93 19.25 -4.35
CA PRO A 50 2.86 18.14 -4.51
C PRO A 50 3.89 18.11 -3.37
N ARG A 51 4.29 16.90 -2.96
CA ARG A 51 5.25 16.71 -1.87
C ARG A 51 6.68 16.81 -2.37
N PRO A 52 7.60 17.39 -1.58
CA PRO A 52 9.00 17.47 -1.97
C PRO A 52 9.63 16.08 -1.99
N LEU A 53 10.52 15.86 -2.95
CA LEU A 53 11.46 14.76 -2.89
C LEU A 53 12.60 15.13 -1.95
N VAL A 54 12.97 14.22 -1.06
CA VAL A 54 14.04 14.41 -0.08
C VAL A 54 14.97 13.21 -0.07
N GLN A 55 16.24 13.47 0.19
CA GLN A 55 17.27 12.45 0.30
C GLN A 55 17.59 12.19 1.77
N TYR A 56 17.62 10.93 2.15
CA TYR A 56 18.08 10.45 3.46
C TYR A 56 19.31 9.56 3.25
N PRO A 57 20.14 9.34 4.28
CA PRO A 57 21.22 8.35 4.20
C PRO A 57 20.71 6.99 3.71
N GLN A 58 21.47 6.34 2.82
CA GLN A 58 21.12 5.07 2.17
C GLN A 58 19.85 5.11 1.29
N LYS A 59 19.30 6.30 1.00
CA LYS A 59 18.09 6.47 0.18
C LYS A 59 18.34 7.38 -1.01
N ARG A 60 17.78 7.02 -2.16
CA ARG A 60 17.59 7.96 -3.28
C ARG A 60 16.51 8.99 -2.91
N PRO A 61 16.28 10.05 -3.69
CA PRO A 61 15.19 10.98 -3.41
C PRO A 61 13.83 10.26 -3.33
N LEU A 62 13.15 10.41 -2.18
CA LEU A 62 11.82 9.84 -1.90
C LEU A 62 10.82 10.94 -1.58
N THR A 63 9.54 10.67 -1.77
CA THR A 63 8.46 11.62 -1.47
C THR A 63 8.29 11.79 0.03
N LEU A 64 8.52 13.01 0.56
CA LEU A 64 8.40 13.29 1.98
C LEU A 64 6.94 13.38 2.43
N VAL A 65 6.56 12.55 3.40
CA VAL A 65 5.24 12.58 4.07
C VAL A 65 5.34 13.31 5.41
N THR A 66 6.28 12.88 6.27
CA THR A 66 6.59 13.53 7.56
C THR A 66 8.08 13.43 7.85
N THR A 67 8.64 14.44 8.54
CA THR A 67 10.06 14.49 8.88
C THR A 67 10.39 13.81 10.20
N ARG A 68 9.55 14.03 11.23
CA ARG A 68 9.76 13.52 12.59
C ARG A 68 8.46 12.92 13.17
N PRO A 69 8.32 11.59 13.15
CA PRO A 69 9.29 10.63 12.63
C PRO A 69 9.33 10.59 11.08
N PRO A 70 10.40 10.01 10.47
CA PRO A 70 10.50 9.86 9.04
C PRO A 70 9.37 9.00 8.45
N HIS A 71 8.68 9.56 7.47
CA HIS A 71 7.76 8.84 6.61
C HIS A 71 8.03 9.26 5.17
N LEU A 72 8.55 8.33 4.39
CA LEU A 72 9.02 8.51 3.01
C LEU A 72 8.28 7.53 2.11
N GLU A 73 7.66 8.05 1.06
CA GLU A 73 6.91 7.27 0.08
C GLU A 73 7.74 7.07 -1.20
N THR A 74 7.71 5.86 -1.76
CA THR A 74 8.42 5.53 -3.00
C THR A 74 7.75 6.24 -4.20
N PRO A 75 8.49 6.99 -5.03
CA PRO A 75 7.94 7.52 -6.27
C PRO A 75 7.39 6.38 -7.14
N PHE A 76 6.17 6.53 -7.65
CA PHE A 76 5.45 5.42 -8.30
C PHE A 76 6.18 4.86 -9.55
N SER A 77 7.00 5.69 -10.22
CA SER A 77 7.83 5.26 -11.35
C SER A 77 8.80 4.13 -11.01
N VAL A 78 9.21 3.99 -9.74
CA VAL A 78 10.11 2.92 -9.29
C VAL A 78 9.49 1.53 -9.53
N PHE A 79 8.16 1.39 -9.47
CA PHE A 79 7.49 0.12 -9.71
C PHE A 79 7.49 -0.30 -11.19
N ASN A 80 8.06 0.50 -12.09
CA ASN A 80 8.34 0.14 -13.47
C ASN A 80 9.82 -0.22 -13.72
N GLU A 81 10.67 -0.18 -12.69
CA GLU A 81 12.10 -0.55 -12.77
C GLU A 81 12.32 -2.06 -12.61
N GLY A 82 11.35 -2.78 -12.02
CA GLY A 82 11.34 -4.23 -11.87
C GLY A 82 10.56 -4.72 -10.64
N ALA A 83 10.41 -6.04 -10.51
CA ALA A 83 9.65 -6.67 -9.43
C ALA A 83 10.25 -6.47 -8.02
N ILE A 84 11.57 -6.33 -7.89
CA ILE A 84 12.25 -6.10 -6.61
C ILE A 84 12.52 -4.60 -6.46
N THR A 85 11.95 -4.00 -5.43
CA THR A 85 12.17 -2.58 -5.10
C THR A 85 13.58 -2.40 -4.53
N PRO A 86 14.43 -1.55 -5.13
CA PRO A 86 15.76 -1.27 -4.62
C PRO A 86 15.76 -0.78 -3.17
N ASN A 87 16.79 -1.15 -2.39
CA ASN A 87 16.91 -0.76 -0.98
C ASN A 87 16.87 0.76 -0.78
N ASP A 88 17.50 1.51 -1.69
CA ASP A 88 17.54 2.97 -1.65
C ASP A 88 16.20 3.62 -2.05
N ALA A 89 15.31 2.88 -2.71
CA ALA A 89 13.98 3.33 -3.13
C ALA A 89 12.83 2.84 -2.21
N PHE A 90 13.10 1.88 -1.31
CA PHE A 90 12.07 1.28 -0.47
C PHE A 90 11.50 2.27 0.56
N PHE A 91 10.16 2.36 0.64
CA PHE A 91 9.46 3.29 1.51
C PHE A 91 9.84 3.15 3.01
N VAL A 92 9.59 4.20 3.78
CA VAL A 92 9.87 4.28 5.22
C VAL A 92 8.64 4.78 5.94
N ARG A 93 8.23 4.11 7.01
CA ARG A 93 7.21 4.60 7.95
C ARG A 93 7.65 4.32 9.39
N TYR A 94 7.59 5.34 10.24
CA TYR A 94 7.75 5.24 11.70
C TYR A 94 6.58 5.89 12.42
N HIS A 95 6.30 5.47 13.66
CA HIS A 95 5.27 6.07 14.52
C HIS A 95 5.85 7.02 15.55
N LEU A 96 6.98 6.64 16.14
CA LEU A 96 7.59 7.33 17.27
C LEU A 96 8.84 8.10 16.83
N ALA A 97 8.97 9.32 17.31
CA ALA A 97 10.04 10.24 16.89
C ALA A 97 11.42 9.88 17.46
N ASN A 98 11.49 9.18 18.60
CA ASN A 98 12.76 8.72 19.18
C ASN A 98 13.06 7.29 18.70
N PHE A 99 13.27 7.13 17.40
CA PHE A 99 13.86 5.91 16.84
C PHE A 99 15.39 5.95 17.03
N PRO A 100 16.09 4.81 17.12
CA PRO A 100 17.54 4.80 17.27
C PRO A 100 18.20 5.52 16.08
N THR A 101 19.31 6.22 16.29
CA THR A 101 20.10 6.89 15.24
C THR A 101 21.44 6.23 14.98
N SER A 102 21.86 5.34 15.87
CA SER A 102 22.98 4.42 15.75
C SER A 102 22.67 3.16 16.55
N ILE A 103 23.21 2.02 16.14
CA ILE A 103 23.14 0.76 16.90
C ILE A 103 24.52 0.12 16.80
N ASP A 104 25.09 -0.21 17.95
CA ASP A 104 26.30 -1.03 18.04
C ASP A 104 25.88 -2.52 17.93
N PRO A 105 26.29 -3.24 16.86
CA PRO A 105 25.92 -4.64 16.67
C PRO A 105 26.49 -5.56 17.75
N ASP A 106 27.61 -5.20 18.40
CA ASP A 106 28.28 -6.05 19.38
C ASP A 106 27.56 -6.02 20.74
N SER A 107 27.02 -4.86 21.12
CA SER A 107 26.22 -4.69 22.34
C SER A 107 24.74 -4.99 22.15
N TYR A 108 24.26 -5.02 20.90
CA TYR A 108 22.85 -5.27 20.60
C TYR A 108 22.41 -6.66 21.08
N ARG A 109 21.21 -6.76 21.66
CA ARG A 109 20.57 -8.02 22.05
C ARG A 109 19.10 -8.06 21.66
N LEU A 110 18.64 -9.23 21.22
CA LEU A 110 17.24 -9.58 21.09
C LEU A 110 16.81 -10.39 22.32
N THR A 111 15.86 -9.87 23.09
CA THR A 111 15.31 -10.56 24.26
C THR A 111 14.09 -11.38 23.88
N ILE A 112 14.04 -12.65 24.29
CA ILE A 112 12.87 -13.52 24.20
C ILE A 112 12.45 -13.89 25.62
N LYS A 113 11.21 -13.56 26.00
CA LYS A 113 10.73 -13.70 27.37
C LYS A 113 9.25 -14.06 27.44
N GLY A 114 8.69 -14.05 28.65
CA GLY A 114 7.29 -14.30 28.92
C GLY A 114 7.03 -15.78 29.18
N LEU A 115 5.96 -16.32 28.57
CA LEU A 115 5.49 -17.68 28.77
C LEU A 115 6.32 -18.72 27.98
N VAL A 116 7.60 -18.80 28.32
CA VAL A 116 8.60 -19.71 27.74
C VAL A 116 9.33 -20.50 28.82
N ASP A 117 9.95 -21.62 28.47
CA ASP A 117 10.77 -22.45 29.36
C ASP A 117 12.12 -21.79 29.65
N THR A 118 12.78 -21.28 28.61
CA THR A 118 14.10 -20.67 28.70
C THR A 118 14.06 -19.27 28.08
N PRO A 119 14.00 -18.20 28.89
CA PRO A 119 14.21 -16.84 28.39
C PRO A 119 15.59 -16.71 27.73
N LEU A 120 15.64 -16.02 26.58
CA LEU A 120 16.87 -15.86 25.79
C LEU A 120 17.25 -14.37 25.69
N SER A 121 18.55 -14.12 25.60
CA SER A 121 19.10 -12.82 25.22
C SER A 121 20.17 -13.05 24.16
N LEU A 122 19.77 -12.93 22.89
CA LEU A 122 20.59 -13.35 21.75
C LEU A 122 21.34 -12.15 21.15
N SER A 123 22.64 -12.31 20.92
CA SER A 123 23.41 -11.43 20.04
C SER A 123 23.01 -11.63 18.56
N LEU A 124 23.44 -10.72 17.69
CA LEU A 124 23.23 -10.89 16.24
C LEU A 124 23.92 -12.14 15.69
N GLY A 125 25.12 -12.45 16.19
CA GLY A 125 25.87 -13.64 15.78
C GLY A 125 25.13 -14.92 16.15
N GLU A 126 24.71 -15.04 17.41
CA GLU A 126 23.94 -16.21 17.89
C GLU A 126 22.62 -16.38 17.13
N LEU A 127 21.92 -15.29 16.84
CA LEU A 127 20.67 -15.33 16.06
C LEU A 127 20.90 -15.86 14.64
N LYS A 128 21.96 -15.41 13.96
CA LYS A 128 22.30 -15.84 12.60
C LYS A 128 22.69 -17.32 12.50
N THR A 129 23.18 -17.90 13.59
CA THR A 129 23.57 -19.32 13.66
C THR A 129 22.55 -20.19 14.39
N LEU A 130 21.41 -19.64 14.81
CA LEU A 130 20.41 -20.35 15.63
C LEU A 130 19.74 -21.49 14.86
N ALA A 131 19.48 -21.29 13.57
CA ALA A 131 18.93 -22.27 12.65
C ALA A 131 19.35 -21.91 11.21
N GLU A 132 19.12 -22.82 10.26
CA GLU A 132 19.39 -22.57 8.85
C GLU A 132 18.65 -21.31 8.36
N PRO A 133 19.34 -20.34 7.75
CA PRO A 133 18.70 -19.15 7.23
C PRO A 133 17.67 -19.48 6.15
N VAL A 134 16.54 -18.77 6.20
CA VAL A 134 15.47 -18.86 5.20
C VAL A 134 15.39 -17.55 4.42
N GLU A 135 15.03 -17.66 3.15
CA GLU A 135 14.84 -16.53 2.26
C GLU A 135 13.39 -16.48 1.74
N VAL A 136 12.80 -15.28 1.74
CA VAL A 136 11.48 -15.02 1.15
C VAL A 136 11.49 -13.72 0.37
N VAL A 137 10.91 -13.73 -0.83
CA VAL A 137 10.57 -12.48 -1.54
C VAL A 137 9.15 -12.09 -1.13
N ALA A 138 9.02 -10.95 -0.46
CA ALA A 138 7.74 -10.53 0.11
C ALA A 138 7.49 -9.02 -0.01
N VAL A 139 6.24 -8.71 -0.35
CA VAL A 139 5.70 -7.35 -0.34
C VAL A 139 5.48 -6.89 1.09
N ASN A 140 6.03 -5.73 1.42
CA ASN A 140 5.64 -4.95 2.58
C ASN A 140 4.79 -3.78 2.10
N GLN A 141 3.55 -3.67 2.58
CA GLN A 141 2.66 -2.56 2.28
C GLN A 141 2.11 -1.93 3.56
N CYS A 142 2.16 -0.60 3.66
CA CYS A 142 1.50 0.12 4.74
C CYS A 142 -0.01 -0.09 4.68
N SER A 143 -0.67 -0.33 5.83
CA SER A 143 -2.14 -0.42 5.91
C SER A 143 -2.85 0.74 5.23
N GLY A 144 -2.26 1.93 5.32
CA GLY A 144 -2.79 3.17 4.76
C GLY A 144 -2.26 3.55 3.38
N ASN A 145 -1.55 2.66 2.68
CA ASN A 145 -1.18 2.92 1.29
C ASN A 145 -2.45 3.29 0.51
N SER A 146 -2.37 4.33 -0.33
CA SER A 146 -3.49 4.85 -1.12
C SER A 146 -4.57 5.59 -0.31
N ARG A 147 -4.38 5.91 0.98
CA ARG A 147 -5.34 6.69 1.81
C ARG A 147 -5.71 8.04 1.19
N GLY A 148 -4.79 8.66 0.46
CA GLY A 148 -5.03 9.94 -0.18
C GLY A 148 -6.21 9.92 -1.17
N PHE A 149 -6.56 8.75 -1.69
CA PHE A 149 -7.67 8.53 -2.62
C PHE A 149 -8.98 8.13 -1.94
N SER A 150 -9.05 8.09 -0.60
CA SER A 150 -10.30 7.86 0.12
C SER A 150 -11.29 8.99 -0.14
N MET A 151 -12.53 8.65 -0.51
CA MET A 151 -13.62 9.60 -0.68
C MET A 151 -14.82 9.14 0.15
N PRO A 152 -15.28 9.94 1.13
CA PRO A 152 -14.67 11.17 1.64
C PRO A 152 -13.28 10.91 2.23
N ARG A 153 -12.48 11.97 2.32
CA ARG A 153 -11.12 11.92 2.90
C ARG A 153 -11.19 11.57 4.38
N VAL A 154 -10.14 10.91 4.87
CA VAL A 154 -10.04 10.43 6.26
C VAL A 154 -8.74 10.86 6.92
N PHE A 155 -8.73 10.88 8.25
CA PHE A 155 -7.55 11.25 9.04
C PHE A 155 -6.38 10.27 8.85
N GLY A 156 -5.17 10.78 9.05
CA GLY A 156 -3.92 10.02 8.97
C GLY A 156 -2.98 10.53 7.87
N ALA A 157 -1.88 9.81 7.66
CA ALA A 157 -0.94 10.11 6.59
C ALA A 157 -1.65 9.96 5.24
N GLN A 158 -1.76 11.05 4.50
CA GLN A 158 -2.37 11.07 3.18
C GLN A 158 -1.36 10.46 2.22
N LEU A 159 -1.55 9.27 1.68
CA LEU A 159 -0.53 8.57 0.89
C LEU A 159 -1.01 8.38 -0.54
N GLY A 160 -0.09 8.46 -1.50
CA GLY A 160 -0.30 7.92 -2.84
C GLY A 160 -0.20 6.39 -2.81
N ASN A 161 0.22 5.79 -3.92
CA ASN A 161 0.34 4.34 -4.05
C ASN A 161 1.74 3.79 -3.69
N GLY A 162 2.67 4.63 -3.24
CA GLY A 162 4.08 4.31 -3.05
C GLY A 162 4.48 3.84 -1.65
N SER A 163 3.55 3.67 -0.72
CA SER A 163 3.83 3.11 0.61
C SER A 163 3.76 1.58 0.59
N MET A 164 4.47 1.01 -0.39
CA MET A 164 4.66 -0.41 -0.59
C MET A 164 6.02 -0.66 -1.23
N GLY A 165 6.53 -1.88 -1.08
CA GLY A 165 7.75 -2.31 -1.76
C GLY A 165 7.90 -3.82 -1.63
N ASN A 166 8.62 -4.42 -2.57
CA ASN A 166 8.89 -5.85 -2.60
C ASN A 166 10.40 -6.08 -2.50
N ALA A 167 10.82 -6.98 -1.61
CA ALA A 167 12.23 -7.27 -1.39
C ALA A 167 12.45 -8.72 -1.06
N ARG A 168 13.70 -9.16 -1.28
CA ARG A 168 14.22 -10.47 -0.85
C ARG A 168 14.72 -10.34 0.58
N TRP A 169 14.10 -11.03 1.51
CA TRP A 169 14.42 -10.99 2.94
C TRP A 169 15.13 -12.28 3.33
N LEU A 170 16.26 -12.16 4.01
CA LEU A 170 17.03 -13.29 4.53
C LEU A 170 17.15 -13.18 6.06
N GLY A 171 16.92 -14.29 6.75
CA GLY A 171 16.80 -14.31 8.20
C GLY A 171 16.55 -15.70 8.77
N VAL A 172 16.06 -15.74 10.01
CA VAL A 172 15.67 -16.97 10.70
C VAL A 172 14.16 -17.02 10.88
N SER A 173 13.55 -18.20 10.76
CA SER A 173 12.13 -18.38 11.06
C SER A 173 11.84 -17.99 12.52
N LEU A 174 10.77 -17.22 12.75
CA LEU A 174 10.32 -16.89 14.10
C LEU A 174 10.00 -18.15 14.90
N LYS A 175 9.41 -19.15 14.24
CA LYS A 175 9.11 -20.46 14.82
C LYS A 175 10.36 -21.09 15.45
N ALA A 176 11.49 -21.13 14.74
CA ALA A 176 12.72 -21.73 15.24
C ALA A 176 13.25 -21.01 16.50
N VAL A 177 13.13 -19.68 16.56
CA VAL A 177 13.52 -18.89 17.74
C VAL A 177 12.58 -19.17 18.93
N LEU A 178 11.28 -19.27 18.69
CA LEU A 178 10.29 -19.58 19.72
C LEU A 178 10.42 -21.04 20.22
N GLU A 179 10.68 -21.99 19.33
CA GLU A 179 10.98 -23.39 19.69
C GLU A 179 12.23 -23.49 20.55
N LYS A 180 13.27 -22.70 20.23
CA LYS A 180 14.50 -22.64 21.05
C LYS A 180 14.23 -22.10 22.46
N ALA A 181 13.31 -21.15 22.61
CA ALA A 181 12.91 -20.63 23.92
C ALA A 181 11.99 -21.60 24.68
N GLY A 182 11.31 -22.52 23.98
CA GLY A 182 10.34 -23.46 24.55
C GLY A 182 9.04 -22.77 24.92
N VAL A 183 8.16 -22.49 23.95
CA VAL A 183 6.82 -21.93 24.20
C VAL A 183 6.01 -22.89 25.07
N LYS A 184 5.47 -22.39 26.19
CA LYS A 184 4.65 -23.21 27.11
C LYS A 184 3.19 -23.28 26.65
N ALA A 185 2.50 -24.32 27.12
CA ALA A 185 1.06 -24.44 26.99
C ALA A 185 0.33 -23.23 27.62
N GLY A 186 -0.77 -22.81 27.00
CA GLY A 186 -1.53 -21.62 27.41
C GLY A 186 -1.08 -20.31 26.76
N ALA A 187 0.01 -20.31 25.98
CA ALA A 187 0.38 -19.17 25.15
C ALA A 187 -0.75 -18.84 24.17
N MET A 188 -1.09 -17.55 24.06
CA MET A 188 -2.15 -17.05 23.16
C MET A 188 -1.59 -16.15 22.07
N GLN A 189 -0.69 -15.22 22.43
CA GLN A 189 -0.09 -14.28 21.49
C GLN A 189 1.41 -14.11 21.73
N VAL A 190 2.09 -13.62 20.72
CA VAL A 190 3.49 -13.18 20.80
C VAL A 190 3.53 -11.70 20.49
N THR A 191 4.11 -10.91 21.37
CA THR A 191 4.27 -9.47 21.19
C THR A 191 5.68 -9.11 20.73
N PHE A 192 5.80 -8.03 19.99
CA PHE A 192 7.02 -7.57 19.34
C PHE A 192 7.20 -6.08 19.60
N ARG A 193 8.38 -5.72 20.11
CA ARG A 193 8.77 -4.35 20.44
C ARG A 193 10.09 -4.02 19.78
N GLY A 194 10.18 -2.83 19.19
CA GLY A 194 11.42 -2.27 18.64
C GLY A 194 12.15 -1.36 19.63
N LEU A 195 13.30 -0.85 19.21
CA LEU A 195 14.09 0.14 19.97
C LEU A 195 13.49 1.56 19.95
N ASP A 196 12.48 1.83 19.12
CA ASP A 196 11.87 3.16 19.05
C ASP A 196 11.01 3.47 20.27
N LYS A 197 11.14 4.70 20.78
CA LYS A 197 10.49 5.14 22.02
C LYS A 197 9.62 6.38 21.79
N PRO A 198 8.56 6.56 22.59
CA PRO A 198 7.81 7.80 22.57
C PRO A 198 8.66 8.97 23.07
N VAL A 199 8.31 10.19 22.65
CA VAL A 199 8.93 11.42 23.19
C VAL A 199 8.38 11.74 24.57
N LEU A 200 7.07 11.54 24.76
CA LEU A 200 6.38 11.79 26.01
C LEU A 200 5.96 10.45 26.63
N PRO A 201 6.11 10.25 27.95
CA PRO A 201 5.70 9.01 28.62
C PRO A 201 4.23 8.63 28.45
N SER A 202 3.35 9.61 28.20
CA SER A 202 1.92 9.40 27.95
C SER A 202 1.61 8.87 26.54
N THR A 203 2.57 8.91 25.62
CA THR A 203 2.39 8.38 24.27
C THR A 203 2.59 6.86 24.29
N PRO A 204 1.66 6.06 23.76
CA PRO A 204 1.79 4.61 23.74
C PRO A 204 3.05 4.13 23.01
N GLU A 205 3.69 3.08 23.53
CA GLU A 205 4.80 2.39 22.87
C GLU A 205 4.33 1.65 21.60
N PHE A 206 5.20 1.50 20.61
CA PHE A 206 4.90 0.76 19.38
C PHE A 206 5.14 -0.73 19.59
N ILE A 207 4.10 -1.42 20.08
CA ILE A 207 4.11 -2.86 20.28
C ILE A 207 3.00 -3.48 19.44
N LYS A 208 3.34 -4.56 18.75
CA LYS A 208 2.43 -5.33 17.90
C LYS A 208 2.39 -6.76 18.38
N ALA A 209 1.33 -7.48 18.06
CA ALA A 209 1.20 -8.89 18.41
C ALA A 209 0.73 -9.72 17.22
N LEU A 210 1.11 -10.99 17.24
CA LEU A 210 0.56 -12.05 16.39
C LEU A 210 -0.04 -13.12 17.29
N ASP A 211 -1.10 -13.78 16.82
CA ASP A 211 -1.59 -15.00 17.47
C ASP A 211 -0.51 -16.07 17.45
N ILE A 212 -0.44 -16.87 18.52
CA ILE A 212 0.62 -17.88 18.66
C ILE A 212 0.63 -18.89 17.51
N SER A 213 -0.54 -19.23 16.96
CA SER A 213 -0.68 -20.13 15.82
C SER A 213 0.02 -19.59 14.57
N HIS A 214 -0.11 -18.29 14.29
CA HIS A 214 0.57 -17.64 13.16
C HIS A 214 2.06 -17.45 13.47
N ALA A 215 2.44 -17.07 14.70
CA ALA A 215 3.86 -16.95 15.07
C ALA A 215 4.64 -18.28 14.92
N MET A 216 3.95 -19.42 15.03
CA MET A 216 4.52 -20.77 14.97
C MET A 216 4.28 -21.50 13.63
N ASP A 217 3.69 -20.85 12.62
CA ASP A 217 3.37 -21.51 11.33
C ASP A 217 4.58 -21.65 10.40
N GLY A 218 5.67 -20.94 10.68
CA GLY A 218 6.93 -20.98 9.94
C GLY A 218 7.11 -19.88 8.89
N GLU A 219 6.08 -19.08 8.59
CA GLU A 219 6.14 -18.00 7.62
C GLU A 219 6.73 -16.69 8.19
N PRO A 220 6.37 -16.23 9.41
CA PRO A 220 7.02 -15.09 10.02
C PRO A 220 8.51 -15.36 10.26
N MET A 221 9.34 -14.36 10.02
CA MET A 221 10.78 -14.45 10.17
C MET A 221 11.37 -13.20 10.81
N ILE A 222 12.55 -13.36 11.39
CA ILE A 222 13.39 -12.27 11.86
C ILE A 222 14.49 -12.08 10.81
N ALA A 223 14.37 -11.02 10.01
CA ALA A 223 15.28 -10.71 8.91
C ALA A 223 16.43 -9.82 9.37
N TRP A 224 17.65 -10.12 8.91
CA TRP A 224 18.84 -9.27 9.05
C TRP A 224 19.38 -8.79 7.71
N SER A 225 18.93 -9.37 6.60
CA SER A 225 19.33 -8.98 5.25
C SER A 225 18.11 -8.69 4.37
N MET A 226 18.27 -7.69 3.49
CA MET A 226 17.28 -7.23 2.52
C MET A 226 17.99 -6.97 1.20
N ASN A 227 17.55 -7.65 0.14
CA ASN A 227 18.13 -7.61 -1.19
C ASN A 227 19.65 -7.93 -1.21
N GLY A 228 20.08 -8.90 -0.39
CA GLY A 228 21.46 -9.38 -0.37
C GLY A 228 22.44 -8.53 0.43
N THR A 229 21.99 -7.44 1.06
CA THR A 229 22.80 -6.61 1.97
C THR A 229 22.17 -6.56 3.34
N ASP A 230 22.90 -6.06 4.35
CA ASP A 230 22.30 -5.70 5.62
C ASP A 230 21.10 -4.75 5.42
N LEU A 231 20.15 -4.80 6.36
CA LEU A 231 18.99 -3.92 6.35
C LEU A 231 19.44 -2.44 6.28
N PRO A 232 18.87 -1.62 5.36
CA PRO A 232 18.99 -0.18 5.48
C PRO A 232 18.45 0.29 6.84
N PHE A 233 19.08 1.32 7.40
CA PHE A 233 18.85 1.69 8.79
C PHE A 233 17.38 2.05 9.08
N LEU A 234 16.77 2.87 8.21
CA LEU A 234 15.35 3.26 8.31
C LEU A 234 14.36 2.11 8.00
N ASN A 235 14.86 1.00 7.49
CA ASN A 235 14.11 -0.22 7.23
C ASN A 235 14.29 -1.27 8.34
N GLY A 236 15.00 -0.93 9.41
CA GLY A 236 14.99 -1.67 10.67
C GLY A 236 16.28 -2.41 11.00
N TYR A 237 17.43 -1.96 10.51
CA TYR A 237 18.74 -2.44 10.99
C TYR A 237 18.81 -2.54 12.52
N PRO A 238 19.47 -3.54 13.13
CA PRO A 238 20.15 -4.66 12.48
C PRO A 238 19.19 -5.80 12.11
N ILE A 239 18.03 -5.89 12.76
CA ILE A 239 17.02 -6.91 12.50
C ILE A 239 15.59 -6.36 12.59
N ARG A 240 14.69 -6.98 11.83
CA ARG A 240 13.26 -6.68 11.86
C ARG A 240 12.42 -7.95 11.81
N LEU A 241 11.19 -7.87 12.29
CA LEU A 241 10.17 -8.84 11.95
C LEU A 241 9.70 -8.62 10.51
N VAL A 242 9.55 -9.72 9.78
CA VAL A 242 8.91 -9.83 8.47
C VAL A 242 7.77 -10.82 8.60
N VAL A 243 6.57 -10.41 8.22
CA VAL A 243 5.33 -11.22 8.33
C VAL A 243 4.69 -11.29 6.94
N PRO A 244 5.17 -12.19 6.07
CA PRO A 244 4.74 -12.25 4.67
C PRO A 244 3.21 -12.31 4.53
N GLY A 245 2.67 -11.60 3.54
CA GLY A 245 1.22 -11.56 3.31
C GLY A 245 0.40 -10.72 4.29
N TYR A 246 0.99 -10.21 5.39
CA TYR A 246 0.35 -9.27 6.32
C TYR A 246 0.76 -7.83 6.04
N PHE A 247 -0.10 -6.89 6.43
CA PHE A 247 0.24 -5.47 6.38
C PHE A 247 1.48 -5.13 7.20
N GLY A 248 2.25 -4.15 6.72
CA GLY A 248 3.52 -3.72 7.27
C GLY A 248 3.49 -3.19 8.71
N THR A 249 2.30 -2.96 9.29
CA THR A 249 2.21 -2.59 10.70
C THR A 249 2.73 -3.69 11.61
N TYR A 250 2.71 -4.96 11.21
CA TYR A 250 3.24 -6.07 12.03
C TYR A 250 4.74 -6.24 11.87
N TRP A 251 5.35 -5.61 10.87
CA TRP A 251 6.75 -5.82 10.52
C TRP A 251 7.65 -4.92 11.37
N VAL A 252 7.67 -5.19 12.69
CA VAL A 252 8.36 -4.39 13.71
C VAL A 252 9.84 -4.24 13.36
N LYS A 253 10.29 -3.00 13.26
CA LYS A 253 11.67 -2.63 12.92
C LYS A 253 12.49 -2.46 14.18
N HIS A 254 13.83 -2.53 14.02
CA HIS A 254 14.74 -2.37 15.15
C HIS A 254 14.35 -3.31 16.29
N LEU A 255 13.92 -4.52 15.95
CA LEU A 255 13.27 -5.45 16.87
C LEU A 255 14.22 -5.66 18.05
N SER A 256 13.74 -5.63 19.28
CA SER A 256 14.58 -5.78 20.48
C SER A 256 14.00 -6.73 21.50
N GLU A 257 12.69 -6.96 21.46
CA GLU A 257 12.00 -7.83 22.40
C GLU A 257 10.87 -8.59 21.72
N ILE A 258 10.80 -9.88 22.05
CA ILE A 258 9.72 -10.81 21.75
C ILE A 258 9.21 -11.35 23.09
N GLU A 259 7.92 -11.20 23.36
CA GLU A 259 7.31 -11.69 24.60
C GLU A 259 6.10 -12.57 24.30
N VAL A 260 6.16 -13.82 24.73
CA VAL A 260 5.04 -14.77 24.66
C VAL A 260 4.09 -14.49 25.82
N VAL A 261 2.80 -14.30 25.52
CA VAL A 261 1.78 -13.96 26.50
C VAL A 261 0.59 -14.93 26.43
N ASP A 262 -0.07 -15.11 27.56
CA ASP A 262 -1.26 -15.95 27.78
C ASP A 262 -2.58 -15.19 27.62
N ARG A 263 -2.55 -14.03 26.97
CA ARG A 263 -3.69 -13.14 26.78
C ARG A 263 -3.64 -12.44 25.44
N THR A 264 -4.79 -11.94 25.00
CA THR A 264 -4.84 -10.97 23.91
C THR A 264 -4.19 -9.66 24.35
N TYR A 265 -3.18 -9.21 23.61
CA TYR A 265 -2.49 -7.96 23.88
C TYR A 265 -3.37 -6.76 23.54
N ASP A 266 -3.58 -5.88 24.51
CA ASP A 266 -4.52 -4.75 24.45
C ASP A 266 -3.83 -3.38 24.27
N GLY A 267 -2.54 -3.36 23.97
CA GLY A 267 -1.79 -2.12 23.69
C GLY A 267 -2.39 -1.33 22.53
N PHE A 268 -2.18 0.00 22.54
CA PHE A 268 -2.84 0.94 21.63
C PHE A 268 -2.78 0.54 20.15
N PHE A 269 -1.62 0.13 19.63
CA PHE A 269 -1.43 -0.22 18.22
C PHE A 269 -2.05 -1.58 17.82
N MET A 270 -2.65 -2.31 18.76
CA MET A 270 -3.46 -3.51 18.52
C MET A 270 -4.94 -3.26 18.81
N ALA A 271 -5.26 -2.69 19.97
CA ALA A 271 -6.64 -2.53 20.43
C ALA A 271 -7.38 -1.33 19.82
N LYS A 272 -6.66 -0.27 19.43
CA LYS A 272 -7.25 1.00 18.95
C LYS A 272 -6.74 1.41 17.58
N GLY A 273 -5.42 1.41 17.40
CA GLY A 273 -4.77 1.62 16.11
C GLY A 273 -4.94 0.42 15.18
N TYR A 274 -4.88 0.65 13.87
CA TYR A 274 -4.92 -0.41 12.86
C TYR A 274 -6.16 -1.33 12.92
N ARG A 275 -7.29 -0.78 13.38
CA ARG A 275 -8.59 -1.47 13.40
C ARG A 275 -9.33 -1.25 12.08
N VAL A 276 -10.01 -2.29 11.60
CA VAL A 276 -10.92 -2.26 10.46
C VAL A 276 -12.29 -2.77 10.90
N PRO A 277 -13.39 -2.40 10.21
CA PRO A 277 -14.70 -3.00 10.43
C PRO A 277 -14.64 -4.53 10.41
N ASP A 278 -15.37 -5.17 11.31
CA ASP A 278 -15.43 -6.63 11.41
C ASP A 278 -16.57 -7.19 10.55
N ASN A 279 -16.33 -7.23 9.24
CA ASN A 279 -17.23 -7.75 8.21
C ASN A 279 -16.44 -8.14 6.94
N ASP A 280 -17.10 -8.78 5.96
CA ASP A 280 -16.41 -9.34 4.78
C ASP A 280 -15.63 -8.32 3.94
N CYS A 281 -16.18 -7.11 3.76
CA CYS A 281 -15.51 -6.06 2.96
C CYS A 281 -14.48 -5.25 3.76
N LEU A 282 -14.46 -5.38 5.09
CA LEU A 282 -13.68 -4.54 6.01
C LEU A 282 -13.97 -3.04 5.79
N CYS A 283 -15.25 -2.74 5.52
CA CYS A 283 -15.74 -1.45 5.05
C CYS A 283 -17.07 -1.07 5.72
N ILE A 284 -17.42 0.21 5.68
CA ILE A 284 -18.70 0.75 6.13
C ILE A 284 -19.12 1.91 5.23
N ALA A 285 -20.38 2.31 5.34
CA ALA A 285 -20.87 3.50 4.66
C ALA A 285 -20.05 4.75 5.09
N PRO A 286 -19.64 5.60 4.15
CA PRO A 286 -18.97 6.86 4.44
C PRO A 286 -19.60 7.69 5.57
N GLY A 287 -18.76 8.17 6.50
CA GLY A 287 -19.19 9.02 7.61
C GLY A 287 -19.87 8.28 8.77
N THR A 288 -19.97 6.95 8.72
CA THR A 288 -20.53 6.13 9.80
C THR A 288 -19.44 5.52 10.70
N THR A 289 -19.87 4.83 11.76
CA THR A 289 -18.99 4.12 12.70
C THR A 289 -19.30 2.62 12.68
N ALA A 290 -18.25 1.79 12.66
CA ALA A 290 -18.41 0.35 12.72
C ALA A 290 -18.84 -0.09 14.13
N ALA A 291 -19.82 -0.99 14.23
CA ALA A 291 -20.28 -1.54 15.52
C ALA A 291 -19.19 -2.40 16.18
N ASN A 292 -18.58 -3.28 15.39
CA ASN A 292 -17.45 -4.10 15.79
C ASN A 292 -16.26 -3.85 14.87
N THR A 293 -15.08 -4.05 15.41
CA THR A 293 -13.83 -3.92 14.66
C THR A 293 -12.91 -5.09 14.98
N GLN A 294 -11.95 -5.33 14.10
CA GLN A 294 -10.88 -6.30 14.28
C GLN A 294 -9.54 -5.69 13.86
N PRO A 295 -8.39 -6.21 14.33
CA PRO A 295 -7.09 -5.77 13.83
C PRO A 295 -6.97 -6.07 12.33
N ILE A 296 -6.44 -5.14 11.56
CA ILE A 296 -6.14 -5.39 10.14
C ILE A 296 -5.15 -6.55 10.03
N SER A 297 -5.23 -7.41 9.03
CA SER A 297 -4.39 -8.62 8.95
C SER A 297 -3.71 -8.77 7.58
N ARG A 298 -4.29 -9.59 6.71
CA ARG A 298 -3.73 -9.96 5.40
C ARG A 298 -3.88 -8.86 4.36
N LEU A 299 -2.92 -8.79 3.44
CA LEU A 299 -2.99 -7.94 2.25
C LEU A 299 -4.12 -8.41 1.32
N PRO A 300 -4.88 -7.48 0.72
CA PRO A 300 -5.85 -7.79 -0.33
C PRO A 300 -5.14 -8.09 -1.64
N VAL A 301 -5.86 -8.67 -2.60
CA VAL A 301 -5.45 -8.65 -4.01
C VAL A 301 -5.36 -7.19 -4.49
N ARG A 302 -4.22 -6.80 -5.07
CA ARG A 302 -4.03 -5.50 -5.74
C ARG A 302 -3.30 -5.68 -7.06
N SER A 303 -3.55 -4.76 -7.99
CA SER A 303 -2.80 -4.65 -9.23
C SER A 303 -2.68 -3.20 -9.69
N PHE A 304 -1.64 -2.93 -10.48
CA PHE A 304 -1.33 -1.60 -10.98
C PHE A 304 -0.73 -1.66 -12.38
N ILE A 305 -1.05 -0.68 -13.22
CA ILE A 305 -0.31 -0.39 -14.44
C ILE A 305 0.84 0.56 -14.07
N THR A 306 2.08 0.17 -14.38
CA THR A 306 3.30 0.92 -14.02
C THR A 306 3.98 1.54 -15.24
N SER A 307 3.74 0.99 -16.42
CA SER A 307 4.28 1.46 -17.71
C SER A 307 3.72 2.78 -18.24
N VAL A 308 2.56 3.22 -17.74
CA VAL A 308 1.87 4.45 -18.20
C VAL A 308 1.40 5.26 -17.00
N LYS A 309 1.39 6.58 -17.16
CA LYS A 309 0.92 7.54 -16.17
C LYS A 309 -0.43 8.10 -16.57
N HIS A 310 -1.16 8.59 -15.58
CA HIS A 310 -2.35 9.38 -15.82
C HIS A 310 -2.00 10.62 -16.66
N GLY A 311 -2.81 10.90 -17.69
CA GLY A 311 -2.62 12.01 -18.61
C GLY A 311 -1.67 11.72 -19.78
N ASP A 312 -1.07 10.53 -19.86
CA ASP A 312 -0.19 10.18 -20.97
C ASP A 312 -0.91 10.20 -22.32
N VAL A 313 -0.17 10.58 -23.36
CA VAL A 313 -0.60 10.49 -24.76
C VAL A 313 -0.01 9.23 -25.38
N LEU A 314 -0.86 8.29 -25.76
CA LEU A 314 -0.48 6.98 -26.31
C LEU A 314 -0.68 6.95 -27.83
N PRO A 315 0.15 6.19 -28.57
CA PRO A 315 0.13 6.22 -30.03
C PRO A 315 -1.07 5.46 -30.62
N LEU A 316 -1.70 6.05 -31.63
CA LEU A 316 -2.70 5.37 -32.48
C LEU A 316 -2.04 4.41 -33.48
N ASN A 317 -2.65 3.24 -33.70
CA ASN A 317 -2.24 2.23 -34.70
C ASN A 317 -0.78 1.74 -34.56
N GLN A 318 -0.19 1.88 -33.38
CA GLN A 318 1.13 1.33 -33.06
C GLN A 318 1.01 0.34 -31.90
N SER A 319 1.82 -0.72 -31.95
CA SER A 319 1.88 -1.67 -30.84
C SER A 319 2.63 -1.06 -29.67
N LEU A 320 2.04 -1.17 -28.48
CA LEU A 320 2.69 -0.86 -27.21
C LEU A 320 2.43 -1.98 -26.21
N VAL A 321 3.31 -2.11 -25.22
CA VAL A 321 3.16 -3.11 -24.17
C VAL A 321 2.79 -2.42 -22.87
N LEU A 322 1.57 -2.66 -22.39
CA LEU A 322 1.22 -2.31 -21.02
C LEU A 322 1.88 -3.32 -20.09
N LYS A 323 2.54 -2.81 -19.05
CA LYS A 323 3.17 -3.60 -17.99
C LYS A 323 2.74 -3.09 -16.62
N GLY A 324 2.84 -3.98 -15.65
CA GLY A 324 2.49 -3.68 -14.27
C GLY A 324 2.85 -4.77 -13.30
N ILE A 325 2.35 -4.61 -12.08
CA ILE A 325 2.52 -5.54 -10.96
C ILE A 325 1.17 -5.88 -10.36
N ALA A 326 1.07 -7.07 -9.78
CA ALA A 326 -0.03 -7.52 -8.95
C ALA A 326 0.50 -8.30 -7.75
N PHE A 327 -0.24 -8.36 -6.65
CA PHE A 327 0.11 -9.18 -5.47
C PHE A 327 -1.12 -9.41 -4.60
N ASP A 328 -0.99 -10.29 -3.62
CA ASP A 328 -2.02 -10.57 -2.63
C ASP A 328 -1.42 -10.97 -1.27
N GLY A 329 -2.26 -11.47 -0.36
CA GLY A 329 -1.86 -11.93 0.97
C GLY A 329 -1.17 -13.30 1.03
N GLY A 330 -0.71 -13.85 -0.11
CA GLY A 330 -0.01 -15.13 -0.18
C GLY A 330 -0.82 -16.31 -0.72
N VAL A 331 -2.01 -16.09 -1.28
CA VAL A 331 -2.76 -17.14 -1.99
C VAL A 331 -2.20 -17.33 -3.41
N GLY A 332 -1.58 -16.28 -3.97
CA GLY A 332 -0.93 -16.28 -5.27
C GLY A 332 -1.84 -15.77 -6.37
N VAL A 333 -1.45 -14.65 -6.97
CA VAL A 333 -2.11 -14.08 -8.15
C VAL A 333 -1.95 -15.02 -9.34
N ASN A 334 -3.07 -15.47 -9.90
CA ASN A 334 -3.10 -16.40 -11.03
C ASN A 334 -3.66 -15.78 -12.31
N LYS A 335 -4.25 -14.58 -12.22
CA LYS A 335 -4.80 -13.87 -13.38
C LYS A 335 -4.70 -12.36 -13.20
N VAL A 336 -4.32 -11.68 -14.29
CA VAL A 336 -4.41 -10.22 -14.40
C VAL A 336 -5.09 -9.88 -15.72
N GLU A 337 -6.16 -9.10 -15.63
CA GLU A 337 -6.95 -8.62 -16.76
C GLU A 337 -6.80 -7.11 -16.90
N VAL A 338 -6.78 -6.63 -18.13
CA VAL A 338 -6.69 -5.22 -18.47
C VAL A 338 -7.84 -4.85 -19.40
N SER A 339 -8.50 -3.74 -19.10
CA SER A 339 -9.44 -3.08 -19.99
C SER A 339 -8.82 -1.83 -20.58
N ILE A 340 -9.11 -1.56 -21.86
CA ILE A 340 -8.66 -0.35 -22.58
C ILE A 340 -9.84 0.53 -23.02
N ASP A 341 -11.04 0.22 -22.56
CA ASP A 341 -12.32 0.82 -22.94
C ASP A 341 -13.20 1.15 -21.72
N GLY A 342 -12.58 1.44 -20.57
CA GLY A 342 -13.30 1.83 -19.35
C GLY A 342 -14.09 0.70 -18.70
N GLY A 343 -13.62 -0.54 -18.83
CA GLY A 343 -14.16 -1.72 -18.15
C GLY A 343 -15.24 -2.47 -18.93
N ALA A 344 -15.54 -2.06 -20.17
CA ALA A 344 -16.53 -2.73 -21.01
C ALA A 344 -16.04 -4.10 -21.50
N THR A 345 -14.77 -4.20 -21.88
CA THR A 345 -14.12 -5.48 -22.23
C THR A 345 -12.81 -5.66 -21.47
N TRP A 346 -12.47 -6.92 -21.19
CA TRP A 346 -11.29 -7.30 -20.42
C TRP A 346 -10.45 -8.29 -21.21
N ARG A 347 -9.14 -8.07 -21.22
CA ARG A 347 -8.16 -8.93 -21.88
C ARG A 347 -7.20 -9.47 -20.85
N GLU A 348 -7.02 -10.78 -20.85
CA GLU A 348 -6.03 -11.43 -19.98
C GLU A 348 -4.61 -11.06 -20.45
N SER A 349 -3.76 -10.72 -19.48
CA SER A 349 -2.35 -10.42 -19.68
C SER A 349 -1.48 -11.66 -19.48
N THR A 350 -0.23 -11.60 -19.94
CA THR A 350 0.76 -12.64 -19.64
C THR A 350 1.44 -12.31 -18.32
N LEU A 351 1.37 -13.23 -17.35
CA LEU A 351 2.09 -13.09 -16.08
C LEU A 351 3.59 -13.33 -16.29
N GLY A 352 4.42 -12.52 -15.62
CA GLY A 352 5.88 -12.62 -15.62
C GLY A 352 6.39 -13.73 -14.69
N GLN A 353 7.68 -13.63 -14.37
CA GLN A 353 8.36 -14.57 -13.48
C GLN A 353 7.67 -14.67 -12.12
N ASP A 354 7.55 -15.90 -11.60
CA ASP A 354 7.13 -16.13 -10.22
C ASP A 354 8.34 -16.04 -9.29
N LEU A 355 8.31 -15.08 -8.36
CA LEU A 355 9.34 -14.93 -7.33
C LEU A 355 8.87 -15.46 -5.96
N GLY A 356 7.70 -16.10 -5.92
CA GLY A 356 7.04 -16.62 -4.71
C GLY A 356 5.70 -15.92 -4.45
N ARG A 357 4.79 -16.64 -3.77
CA ARG A 357 3.39 -16.23 -3.53
C ARG A 357 3.21 -14.91 -2.76
N PHE A 358 4.23 -14.41 -2.08
CA PHE A 358 4.19 -13.14 -1.35
C PHE A 358 4.81 -11.97 -2.11
N SER A 359 5.40 -12.22 -3.28
CA SER A 359 6.08 -11.22 -4.11
C SER A 359 5.09 -10.45 -4.99
N PHE A 360 5.54 -9.32 -5.54
CA PHE A 360 4.94 -8.82 -6.77
C PHE A 360 5.02 -9.89 -7.86
N ARG A 361 3.91 -10.07 -8.58
CA ARG A 361 3.77 -10.78 -9.84
C ARG A 361 3.68 -9.75 -10.96
N GLU A 362 4.73 -9.66 -11.77
CA GLU A 362 4.72 -8.81 -12.96
C GLU A 362 3.72 -9.34 -13.98
N TRP A 363 3.23 -8.46 -14.84
CA TRP A 363 2.39 -8.82 -15.98
C TRP A 363 2.65 -7.89 -17.17
N ALA A 364 2.37 -8.39 -18.37
CA ALA A 364 2.47 -7.63 -19.60
C ALA A 364 1.34 -7.96 -20.57
N LEU A 365 0.86 -6.94 -21.30
CA LEU A 365 -0.15 -7.08 -22.33
C LEU A 365 0.19 -6.19 -23.55
N PRO A 366 0.52 -6.80 -24.70
CA PRO A 366 0.60 -6.07 -25.97
C PRO A 366 -0.78 -5.58 -26.39
N ILE A 367 -0.89 -4.28 -26.68
CA ILE A 367 -2.10 -3.64 -27.18
C ILE A 367 -1.80 -2.78 -28.39
N THR A 368 -2.83 -2.57 -29.21
CA THR A 368 -2.84 -1.57 -30.29
C THR A 368 -4.16 -0.83 -30.19
N PHE A 369 -4.11 0.49 -30.08
CA PHE A 369 -5.32 1.31 -30.10
C PHE A 369 -5.73 1.58 -31.54
N THR A 370 -7.00 1.35 -31.84
CA THR A 370 -7.59 1.57 -33.18
C THR A 370 -8.50 2.78 -33.24
N ARG A 371 -8.73 3.45 -32.10
CA ARG A 371 -9.59 4.63 -31.97
C ARG A 371 -8.83 5.75 -31.27
N LYS A 372 -8.95 6.95 -31.81
CA LYS A 372 -8.41 8.19 -31.23
C LYS A 372 -9.32 8.69 -30.12
N GLY A 373 -8.75 9.38 -29.12
CA GLY A 373 -9.49 10.10 -28.10
C GLY A 373 -9.12 9.71 -26.67
N ALA A 374 -9.79 10.33 -25.70
CA ALA A 374 -9.63 9.98 -24.29
C ALA A 374 -10.17 8.57 -24.03
N THR A 375 -9.43 7.79 -23.25
CA THR A 375 -9.87 6.47 -22.78
C THR A 375 -9.37 6.20 -21.36
N GLN A 376 -9.92 5.17 -20.74
CA GLN A 376 -9.57 4.68 -19.41
C GLN A 376 -8.95 3.29 -19.55
N LEU A 377 -7.74 3.14 -19.01
CA LEU A 377 -7.08 1.85 -18.83
C LEU A 377 -7.37 1.36 -17.43
N MET A 378 -7.88 0.15 -17.28
CA MET A 378 -8.19 -0.44 -15.98
C MET A 378 -7.45 -1.75 -15.82
N VAL A 379 -7.01 -2.06 -14.60
CA VAL A 379 -6.34 -3.34 -14.30
C VAL A 379 -6.97 -4.01 -13.09
N ARG A 380 -7.22 -5.32 -13.22
CA ARG A 380 -7.80 -6.15 -12.17
C ARG A 380 -7.03 -7.45 -12.06
N ALA A 381 -6.64 -7.82 -10.85
CA ALA A 381 -6.09 -9.13 -10.55
C ALA A 381 -7.10 -10.06 -9.87
N SER A 382 -6.88 -11.35 -9.99
CA SER A 382 -7.51 -12.41 -9.21
C SER A 382 -6.45 -13.35 -8.64
N ASN A 383 -6.68 -13.88 -7.45
CA ASN A 383 -5.83 -14.93 -6.88
C ASN A 383 -6.43 -16.33 -7.07
N SER A 384 -5.64 -17.34 -6.69
CA SER A 384 -6.01 -18.76 -6.84
C SER A 384 -7.23 -19.19 -6.03
N ALA A 385 -7.68 -18.40 -5.03
CA ALA A 385 -8.92 -18.65 -4.29
C ALA A 385 -10.13 -17.87 -4.84
N GLY A 386 -9.95 -17.09 -5.91
CA GLY A 386 -11.02 -16.31 -6.54
C GLY A 386 -11.26 -14.93 -5.93
N GLU A 387 -10.46 -14.48 -4.96
CA GLU A 387 -10.50 -13.09 -4.49
C GLU A 387 -10.11 -12.17 -5.67
N THR A 388 -10.80 -11.04 -5.81
CA THR A 388 -10.52 -10.04 -6.82
C THR A 388 -10.78 -8.63 -6.30
N GLN A 389 -10.39 -7.63 -7.09
CA GLN A 389 -10.56 -6.22 -6.75
C GLN A 389 -11.99 -5.74 -7.06
N PRO A 390 -12.62 -4.96 -6.17
CA PRO A 390 -13.91 -4.35 -6.44
C PRO A 390 -13.77 -3.23 -7.47
N LEU A 391 -14.83 -2.99 -8.26
CA LEU A 391 -14.88 -1.88 -9.22
C LEU A 391 -15.09 -0.53 -8.53
N GLN A 392 -15.75 -0.53 -7.37
CA GLN A 392 -15.95 0.66 -6.55
C GLN A 392 -15.05 0.58 -5.33
N ALA A 393 -14.54 1.73 -4.89
CA ALA A 393 -13.65 1.77 -3.74
C ALA A 393 -14.44 1.62 -2.44
N ASP A 394 -14.04 0.63 -1.64
CA ASP A 394 -14.49 0.51 -0.26
C ASP A 394 -14.01 1.70 0.59
N TRP A 395 -14.77 1.97 1.67
CA TRP A 395 -14.45 3.02 2.62
C TRP A 395 -14.42 2.49 4.05
N ASN A 396 -13.44 2.93 4.83
CA ASN A 396 -13.42 2.76 6.29
C ASN A 396 -12.75 3.98 6.94
N PRO A 397 -13.03 4.28 8.23
CA PRO A 397 -12.53 5.49 8.89
C PRO A 397 -10.99 5.59 8.96
N GLY A 398 -10.30 4.44 8.91
CA GLY A 398 -8.84 4.39 8.89
C GLY A 398 -8.22 4.64 7.51
N GLY A 399 -9.01 4.63 6.43
CA GLY A 399 -8.53 4.67 5.06
C GLY A 399 -7.56 3.52 4.77
N TYR A 400 -7.85 2.35 5.32
CA TYR A 400 -7.00 1.17 5.21
C TYR A 400 -7.47 0.24 4.09
N ARG A 401 -6.59 -0.65 3.63
CA ARG A 401 -6.92 -1.75 2.70
C ARG A 401 -7.62 -1.31 1.41
N ARG A 402 -7.26 -0.14 0.86
CA ARG A 402 -7.74 0.24 -0.47
C ARG A 402 -7.20 -0.75 -1.50
N HIS A 403 -8.09 -1.37 -2.27
CA HIS A 403 -7.75 -2.38 -3.26
C HIS A 403 -8.68 -2.39 -4.48
N VAL A 404 -9.37 -1.28 -4.74
CA VAL A 404 -10.19 -1.09 -5.93
C VAL A 404 -9.38 -1.34 -7.21
N VAL A 405 -10.07 -1.71 -8.29
CA VAL A 405 -9.52 -1.66 -9.66
C VAL A 405 -8.92 -0.28 -9.92
N GLU A 406 -7.66 -0.25 -10.32
CA GLU A 406 -6.94 1.01 -10.60
C GLU A 406 -7.21 1.47 -12.04
N THR A 407 -7.38 2.77 -12.25
CA THR A 407 -7.81 3.34 -13.54
C THR A 407 -6.93 4.50 -13.99
N ARG A 408 -6.15 4.31 -15.07
CA ARG A 408 -5.36 5.37 -15.72
C ARG A 408 -6.18 6.03 -16.82
N HIS A 409 -6.33 7.36 -16.76
CA HIS A 409 -6.92 8.12 -17.84
C HIS A 409 -5.81 8.54 -18.80
N VAL A 410 -5.98 8.28 -20.09
CA VAL A 410 -4.97 8.54 -21.13
C VAL A 410 -5.65 9.08 -22.38
N THR A 411 -4.88 9.69 -23.28
CA THR A 411 -5.37 10.13 -24.60
C THR A 411 -4.66 9.34 -25.69
N VAL A 412 -5.40 8.73 -26.61
CA VAL A 412 -4.83 8.11 -27.80
C VAL A 412 -4.79 9.15 -28.92
N ALA A 413 -3.62 9.39 -29.53
CA ALA A 413 -3.43 10.42 -30.55
C ALA A 413 -2.67 9.94 -31.78
#